data_AF-A0A4U9D513-F1
#
_entry.id   AF-A0A4U9D513-F1
#
_cell.length_a   1.000
_cell.length_b   1.000
_cell.length_c   1.000
_cell.angle_alpha   90.00
_cell.angle_beta   90.00
_cell.angle_gamma   90.00
#
_symmetry.space_group_name_H-M   'P 1'
#
loop_
_entity.id
_entity.type
_entity.pdbx_description
1 polymer ?
#
loop_
_entity_poly.entity_id
_entity_poly.type
_entity_poly.pdbx_seq_one_letter_code
_entity_poly.pdbx_strand_id
1 'polypeptide(L)'
;MQCGFTERLKADKSYADILMKNPLNIFEWRTTWTDIKAYDLYYLADFVPDVIRKNDSNKRNIYGLGRNVNLFEDLRVIAYKNILKYQESKNEHEFYNYLYLTADIINKQSNSNNPLSHNEIRQICQSVCKWTWKNFSKKQFSIIQSKRGMNNVGKIKNTDTKEKLEKALRILL
;
A
#
# COMPACT_ATOMS: atom_id res chain seq x y z
N MET A 1 14.01 -11.35 -7.20
CA MET A 1 14.43 -12.65 -6.65
C MET A 1 13.22 -13.39 -6.10
N GLN A 2 12.71 -13.07 -4.90
CA GLN A 2 11.56 -13.79 -4.31
C GLN A 2 10.31 -13.82 -5.21
N CYS A 3 9.91 -12.69 -5.79
CA CYS A 3 8.76 -12.62 -6.70
C CYS A 3 8.86 -13.59 -7.90
N GLY A 4 10.06 -13.81 -8.45
CA GLY A 4 10.28 -14.72 -9.57
C GLY A 4 10.07 -16.18 -9.18
N PHE A 5 10.57 -16.60 -8.02
CA PHE A 5 10.32 -17.94 -7.48
C PHE A 5 8.85 -18.13 -7.11
N THR A 6 8.21 -17.13 -6.51
CA THR A 6 6.78 -17.19 -6.17
C THR A 6 5.92 -17.38 -7.41
N GLU A 7 6.21 -16.69 -8.51
CA GLU A 7 5.51 -16.86 -9.78
C GLU A 7 5.77 -18.22 -10.42
N ARG A 8 7.04 -18.64 -10.52
CA ARG A 8 7.43 -19.89 -11.19
C ARG A 8 6.92 -21.15 -10.48
N LEU A 9 7.02 -21.17 -9.15
CA LEU A 9 6.64 -22.31 -8.31
C LEU A 9 5.18 -22.27 -7.87
N LYS A 10 4.43 -21.24 -8.27
CA LYS A 10 3.09 -20.94 -7.74
C LYS A 10 3.10 -20.93 -6.19
N ALA A 11 4.18 -20.44 -5.60
CA ALA A 11 4.31 -20.36 -4.15
C ALA A 11 3.28 -19.35 -3.59
N ASP A 12 2.98 -19.46 -2.30
CA ASP A 12 2.02 -18.56 -1.67
C ASP A 12 2.53 -17.11 -1.72
N LYS A 13 1.79 -16.27 -2.45
CA LYS A 13 2.06 -14.83 -2.59
C LYS A 13 1.80 -14.06 -1.29
N SER A 14 1.06 -14.65 -0.36
CA SER A 14 0.69 -14.05 0.92
C SER A 14 1.59 -14.51 2.07
N TYR A 15 2.61 -15.33 1.79
CA TYR A 15 3.59 -15.73 2.79
C TYR A 15 4.38 -14.52 3.25
N ALA A 16 4.16 -14.11 4.50
CA ALA A 16 4.64 -12.84 5.06
C ALA A 16 5.65 -13.03 6.21
N ASP A 17 6.23 -14.22 6.39
CA ASP A 17 7.13 -14.60 7.50
C ASP A 17 6.55 -14.44 8.92
N ILE A 18 5.27 -14.03 9.07
CA ILE A 18 4.66 -13.72 10.38
C ILE A 18 4.29 -15.00 11.17
N LEU A 19 4.18 -16.15 10.48
CA LEU A 19 3.82 -17.45 11.08
C LEU A 19 4.99 -18.44 11.06
N MET A 20 6.21 -17.98 11.31
CA MET A 20 7.34 -18.90 11.37
C MET A 20 7.40 -19.56 12.75
N LYS A 21 7.21 -20.88 12.79
CA LYS A 21 7.40 -21.69 14.00
C LYS A 21 8.90 -21.79 14.29
N ASN A 22 9.29 -21.74 15.56
CA ASN A 22 10.69 -21.91 15.95
C ASN A 22 11.11 -23.37 15.72
N PRO A 23 11.97 -23.69 14.74
CA PRO A 23 12.35 -25.08 14.44
C PRO A 23 13.16 -25.75 15.55
N LEU A 24 13.67 -24.97 16.53
CA LEU A 24 14.37 -25.48 17.71
C LEU A 24 13.43 -25.95 18.82
N ASN A 25 12.13 -25.63 18.75
CA ASN A 25 11.15 -26.15 19.70
C ASN A 25 10.75 -27.58 19.31
N ILE A 26 11.59 -28.54 19.73
CA ILE A 26 11.42 -29.98 19.48
C ILE A 26 10.21 -30.60 20.19
N PHE A 27 9.64 -29.91 21.19
CA PHE A 27 8.49 -30.41 21.96
C PHE A 27 7.16 -30.17 21.24
N GLU A 28 7.05 -29.05 20.53
CA GLU A 28 5.82 -28.71 19.80
C GLU A 28 5.91 -29.07 18.30
N TRP A 29 7.11 -29.08 17.70
CA TRP A 29 7.27 -29.19 16.26
C TRP A 29 8.16 -30.36 15.83
N ARG A 30 7.69 -31.09 14.82
CA ARG A 30 8.51 -32.08 14.12
C ARG A 30 9.28 -31.40 12.99
N THR A 31 10.54 -31.06 13.25
CA THR A 31 11.44 -30.52 12.23
C THR A 31 12.05 -31.67 11.45
N THR A 32 11.92 -31.65 10.12
CA THR A 32 12.62 -32.58 9.23
C THR A 32 13.73 -31.83 8.51
N TRP A 33 14.93 -32.37 8.58
CA TRP A 33 16.07 -31.90 7.80
C TRP A 33 16.32 -32.91 6.69
N THR A 34 16.71 -32.41 5.54
CA THR A 34 17.12 -33.23 4.41
C THR A 34 18.63 -33.06 4.24
N ASP A 35 19.38 -34.16 4.12
CA ASP A 35 20.84 -34.16 3.87
C ASP A 35 21.20 -33.74 2.43
N ILE A 36 20.40 -32.83 1.86
CA ILE A 36 20.61 -32.30 0.52
C ILE A 36 21.66 -31.21 0.64
N LYS A 37 22.73 -31.32 -0.15
CA LYS A 37 23.73 -30.24 -0.26
C LYS A 37 23.05 -28.94 -0.67
N ALA A 38 23.54 -27.83 -0.15
CA ALA A 38 23.04 -26.52 -0.54
C ALA A 38 23.08 -26.38 -2.08
N TYR A 39 21.99 -25.86 -2.65
CA TYR A 39 21.93 -25.63 -4.09
C TYR A 39 22.88 -24.50 -4.47
N ASP A 40 23.67 -24.74 -5.51
CA ASP A 40 24.54 -23.71 -6.06
C ASP A 40 23.71 -22.57 -6.68
N LEU A 41 24.25 -21.35 -6.60
CA LEU A 41 23.53 -20.17 -7.10
C LEU A 41 23.26 -20.26 -8.61
N TYR A 42 24.15 -20.91 -9.36
CA TYR A 42 23.98 -21.17 -10.79
C TYR A 42 22.75 -22.04 -11.06
N TYR A 43 22.62 -23.16 -10.33
CA TYR A 43 21.44 -24.02 -10.40
C TYR A 43 20.16 -23.25 -10.03
N LEU A 44 20.19 -22.45 -8.96
CA LEU A 44 19.02 -21.66 -8.55
C LEU A 44 18.60 -20.61 -9.59
N ALA A 45 19.56 -20.07 -10.36
CA ALA A 45 19.29 -19.06 -11.37
C ALA A 45 18.43 -19.59 -12.53
N ASP A 46 18.59 -20.87 -12.91
CA ASP A 46 17.80 -21.53 -13.97
C ASP A 46 16.29 -21.55 -13.67
N PHE A 47 15.90 -21.36 -12.41
CA PHE A 47 14.51 -21.34 -11.96
C PHE A 47 13.92 -19.93 -11.85
N VAL A 48 14.71 -18.88 -12.04
CA VAL A 48 14.25 -17.49 -12.04
C VAL A 48 13.97 -17.07 -13.50
N PRO A 49 12.78 -16.54 -13.83
CA PRO A 49 12.52 -16.04 -15.17
C PRO A 49 13.51 -14.93 -15.57
N ASP A 50 14.04 -14.97 -16.80
CA ASP A 50 14.95 -13.95 -17.36
C ASP A 50 14.35 -12.53 -17.27
N VAL A 51 13.03 -12.44 -17.42
CA VAL A 51 12.26 -11.20 -17.27
C VAL A 51 11.44 -11.27 -15.99
N ILE A 52 11.97 -10.68 -14.93
CA ILE A 52 11.19 -10.41 -13.73
C ILE A 52 10.26 -9.24 -14.03
N ARG A 53 8.97 -9.52 -14.21
CA ARG A 53 7.94 -8.47 -14.27
C ARG A 53 7.88 -7.79 -12.90
N LYS A 54 8.63 -6.69 -12.73
CA LYS A 54 8.30 -5.74 -11.67
C LYS A 54 6.94 -5.19 -12.05
N ASN A 55 5.93 -5.46 -11.22
CA ASN A 55 4.68 -4.73 -11.36
C ASN A 55 5.02 -3.25 -11.13
N ASP A 56 5.13 -2.49 -12.23
CA ASP A 56 5.30 -1.03 -12.25
C ASP A 56 4.10 -0.28 -11.66
N SER A 57 3.11 -1.01 -11.15
CA SER A 57 2.07 -0.40 -10.37
C SER A 57 2.70 0.16 -9.10
N ASN A 58 2.82 1.49 -9.04
CA ASN A 58 2.89 2.26 -7.80
C ASN A 58 1.79 1.87 -6.77
N LYS A 59 0.83 1.01 -7.14
CA LYS A 59 0.07 0.19 -6.19
C LYS A 59 1.02 -0.80 -5.56
N ARG A 60 1.48 -0.47 -4.36
CA ARG A 60 1.96 -1.46 -3.39
C ARG A 60 0.88 -2.52 -3.35
N ASN A 61 1.17 -3.67 -3.94
CA ASN A 61 0.34 -4.85 -3.81
C ASN A 61 0.56 -5.33 -2.38
N ILE A 62 -0.14 -4.69 -1.43
CA ILE A 62 -0.17 -5.03 -0.01
C ILE A 62 -1.03 -6.31 0.12
N TYR A 63 -0.57 -7.38 -0.51
CA TYR A 63 -1.11 -8.71 -0.33
C TYR A 63 -0.35 -9.30 0.86
N GLY A 64 -1.07 -9.57 1.96
CA GLY A 64 -0.52 -10.23 3.14
C GLY A 64 -0.54 -9.46 4.46
N LEU A 65 -0.74 -8.13 4.48
CA LEU A 65 -0.76 -7.34 5.74
C LEU A 65 -2.14 -7.27 6.45
N GLY A 66 -3.16 -7.97 5.93
CA GLY A 66 -4.48 -8.05 6.56
C GLY A 66 -5.41 -6.87 6.23
N ARG A 67 -6.73 -7.11 6.39
CA ARG A 67 -7.80 -6.18 5.96
C ARG A 67 -7.70 -4.79 6.58
N ASN A 68 -7.31 -4.72 7.86
CA ASN A 68 -7.17 -3.46 8.60
C ASN A 68 -6.06 -2.58 8.01
N VAL A 69 -4.89 -3.16 7.74
CA VAL A 69 -3.74 -2.44 7.18
C VAL A 69 -4.06 -1.92 5.78
N ASN A 70 -4.72 -2.74 4.96
CA ASN A 70 -5.12 -2.32 3.61
C ASN A 70 -6.05 -1.10 3.65
N LEU A 71 -7.08 -1.14 4.50
CA LEU A 71 -8.00 -0.01 4.66
C LEU A 71 -7.27 1.25 5.19
N PHE A 72 -6.36 1.09 6.14
CA PHE A 72 -5.55 2.20 6.66
C PHE A 72 -4.67 2.84 5.57
N GLU A 73 -3.99 2.01 4.77
CA GLU A 73 -3.08 2.44 3.71
C GLU A 73 -3.80 3.20 2.59
N ASP A 74 -4.99 2.76 2.23
CA ASP A 74 -5.83 3.46 1.25
C ASP A 74 -6.37 4.77 1.84
N LEU A 75 -6.90 4.73 3.08
CA LEU A 75 -7.52 5.87 3.72
C LEU A 75 -6.53 7.00 3.99
N ARG A 76 -5.31 6.70 4.45
CA ARG A 76 -4.30 7.73 4.77
C ARG A 76 -3.91 8.55 3.54
N VAL A 77 -3.84 7.94 2.34
CA VAL A 77 -3.51 8.64 1.10
C VAL A 77 -4.59 9.65 0.74
N ILE A 78 -5.87 9.30 0.96
CA ILE A 78 -7.00 10.20 0.74
C ILE A 78 -7.00 11.32 1.78
N ALA A 79 -6.72 11.00 3.04
CA ALA A 79 -6.63 11.97 4.12
C ALA A 79 -5.57 13.05 3.85
N TYR A 80 -4.35 12.63 3.46
CA TYR A 80 -3.24 13.57 3.19
C TYR A 80 -3.56 14.56 2.05
N LYS A 81 -4.36 14.14 1.07
CA LYS A 81 -4.77 15.00 -0.06
C LYS A 81 -5.82 16.04 0.32
N ASN A 82 -6.68 15.73 1.29
CA ASN A 82 -7.86 16.54 1.58
C ASN A 82 -7.75 17.36 2.87
N ILE A 83 -6.89 16.97 3.81
CA ILE A 83 -6.80 17.60 5.15
C ILE A 83 -6.70 19.14 5.12
N LEU A 84 -5.84 19.71 4.26
CA LEU A 84 -5.65 21.16 4.20
C LEU A 84 -6.90 21.92 3.76
N LYS A 85 -7.74 21.30 2.89
CA LYS A 85 -9.02 21.89 2.48
C LYS A 85 -10.00 21.94 3.63
N TYR A 86 -10.03 20.89 4.44
CA TYR A 86 -10.91 20.81 5.60
C TYR A 86 -10.44 21.73 6.72
N GLN A 87 -9.14 21.85 6.98
CA GLN A 87 -8.61 22.84 7.95
C GLN A 87 -8.93 24.30 7.56
N GLU A 88 -9.13 24.59 6.28
CA GLU A 88 -9.44 25.94 5.79
C GLU A 88 -10.93 26.28 5.81
N SER A 89 -11.79 25.30 5.53
CA SER A 89 -13.21 25.53 5.29
C SER A 89 -14.15 24.92 6.34
N LYS A 90 -13.67 23.96 7.13
CA LYS A 90 -14.49 23.06 7.95
C LYS A 90 -13.81 22.74 9.29
N ASN A 91 -14.49 21.97 10.13
CA ASN A 91 -13.98 21.50 11.40
C ASN A 91 -13.51 20.03 11.32
N GLU A 92 -12.85 19.57 12.40
CA GLU A 92 -12.33 18.20 12.51
C GLU A 92 -13.44 17.14 12.39
N HIS A 93 -14.63 17.42 12.91
CA HIS A 93 -15.77 16.51 12.90
C HIS A 93 -16.26 16.22 11.47
N GLU A 94 -16.37 17.25 10.62
CA GLU A 94 -16.72 17.06 9.21
C GLU A 94 -15.66 16.28 8.44
N PHE A 95 -14.38 16.49 8.77
CA PHE A 95 -13.29 15.73 8.19
C PHE A 95 -13.34 14.26 8.60
N TYR A 96 -13.62 13.97 9.87
CA TYR A 96 -13.84 12.62 10.37
C TYR A 96 -15.01 11.93 9.64
N ASN A 97 -16.15 12.60 9.49
CA ASN A 97 -17.32 12.04 8.81
C ASN A 97 -17.02 11.72 7.34
N TYR A 98 -16.29 12.61 6.64
CA TYR A 98 -15.82 12.36 5.29
C TYR A 98 -14.93 11.10 5.21
N LEU A 99 -13.96 10.97 6.12
CA LEU A 99 -13.10 9.78 6.17
C LEU A 99 -13.89 8.52 6.49
N TYR A 100 -14.85 8.58 7.41
CA TYR A 100 -15.68 7.44 7.79
C TYR A 100 -16.53 6.93 6.63
N LEU A 101 -17.21 7.82 5.90
CA LEU A 101 -17.97 7.45 4.71
C LEU A 101 -17.08 6.86 3.61
N THR A 102 -15.90 7.46 3.41
CA THR A 102 -14.92 6.97 2.44
C THR A 102 -14.41 5.58 2.82
N ALA A 103 -14.11 5.36 4.10
CA ALA A 103 -13.64 4.07 4.59
C ALA A 103 -14.70 2.97 4.49
N ASP A 104 -15.97 3.29 4.71
CA ASP A 104 -17.09 2.35 4.53
C ASP A 104 -17.20 1.90 3.06
N ILE A 105 -17.08 2.84 2.11
CA ILE A 105 -17.07 2.54 0.67
C ILE A 105 -15.87 1.63 0.32
N ILE A 106 -14.66 1.99 0.75
CA ILE A 106 -13.45 1.20 0.47
C ILE A 106 -13.55 -0.20 1.07
N ASN A 107 -14.07 -0.32 2.30
CA ASN A 107 -14.24 -1.61 2.97
C ASN A 107 -15.22 -2.52 2.21
N LYS A 108 -16.35 -1.99 1.74
CA LYS A 108 -17.34 -2.74 0.95
C LYS A 108 -16.76 -3.20 -0.40
N GLN A 109 -15.96 -2.36 -1.05
CA GLN A 109 -15.33 -2.68 -2.33
C GLN A 109 -14.18 -3.68 -2.19
N SER A 110 -13.34 -3.54 -1.18
CA SER A 110 -12.09 -4.30 -1.03
C SER A 110 -12.28 -5.62 -0.28
N ASN A 111 -13.28 -5.70 0.60
CA ASN A 111 -13.54 -6.84 1.47
C ASN A 111 -14.95 -7.41 1.28
N SER A 112 -15.48 -7.49 0.05
CA SER A 112 -16.89 -7.79 -0.23
C SER A 112 -17.41 -9.09 0.40
N ASN A 113 -16.57 -10.11 0.53
CA ASN A 113 -16.96 -11.41 1.12
C ASN A 113 -16.87 -11.43 2.65
N ASN A 114 -16.09 -10.53 3.25
CA ASN A 114 -15.84 -10.48 4.70
C ASN A 114 -15.45 -9.06 5.12
N PRO A 115 -16.40 -8.12 5.18
CA PRO A 115 -16.12 -6.73 5.51
C PRO A 115 -15.64 -6.58 6.95
N LEU A 116 -14.83 -5.54 7.21
CA LEU A 116 -14.51 -5.12 8.58
C LEU A 116 -15.78 -4.64 9.30
N SER A 117 -15.83 -4.83 10.61
CA SER A 117 -16.92 -4.34 11.45
C SER A 117 -16.89 -2.81 11.58
N HIS A 118 -18.04 -2.21 11.88
CA HIS A 118 -18.12 -0.75 12.09
C HIS A 118 -17.16 -0.24 13.17
N ASN A 119 -16.90 -1.02 14.22
CA ASN A 119 -15.98 -0.61 15.27
C ASN A 119 -14.53 -0.57 14.79
N GLU A 120 -14.11 -1.53 13.96
CA GLU A 120 -12.78 -1.54 13.35
C GLU A 120 -12.60 -0.34 12.40
N ILE A 121 -13.59 -0.09 11.54
CA ILE A 121 -13.58 1.08 10.64
C ILE A 121 -13.47 2.37 11.46
N ARG A 122 -14.30 2.50 12.50
CA ARG A 122 -14.29 3.66 13.41
C ARG A 122 -12.90 3.91 13.99
N GLN A 123 -12.23 2.87 14.49
CA GLN A 123 -10.90 3.00 15.08
C GLN A 123 -9.84 3.42 14.05
N ILE A 124 -9.85 2.84 12.85
CA ILE A 124 -8.94 3.21 11.77
C ILE A 124 -9.16 4.68 11.39
N CYS A 125 -10.41 5.07 11.14
CA CYS A 125 -10.77 6.44 10.79
C CYS A 125 -10.36 7.44 11.86
N GLN A 126 -10.59 7.12 13.13
CA GLN A 126 -10.23 8.00 14.24
C GLN A 126 -8.71 8.17 14.36
N SER A 127 -7.95 7.09 14.18
CA SER A 127 -6.48 7.12 14.15
C SER A 127 -5.95 8.02 13.03
N VAL A 128 -6.42 7.80 11.80
CA VAL A 128 -6.02 8.59 10.62
C VAL A 128 -6.42 10.06 10.79
N CYS A 129 -7.67 10.32 11.22
CA CYS A 129 -8.18 11.67 11.42
C CYS A 129 -7.35 12.45 12.44
N LYS A 130 -7.19 11.92 13.66
CA LYS A 130 -6.44 12.59 14.73
C LYS A 130 -4.99 12.86 14.33
N TRP A 131 -4.32 11.87 13.73
CA TRP A 131 -2.92 12.02 13.33
C TRP A 131 -2.77 13.06 12.22
N THR A 132 -3.61 13.01 11.19
CA THR A 132 -3.53 13.98 10.08
C THR A 132 -3.89 15.39 10.51
N TRP A 133 -4.92 15.55 11.36
CA TRP A 133 -5.33 16.85 11.87
C TRP A 133 -4.24 17.53 12.68
N LYS A 134 -3.53 16.77 13.53
CA LYS A 134 -2.44 17.29 14.36
C LYS A 134 -1.17 17.61 13.58
N ASN A 135 -0.81 16.79 12.58
CA ASN A 135 0.51 16.83 11.96
C ASN A 135 0.56 17.62 10.64
N PHE A 136 -0.56 17.94 10.01
CA PHE A 136 -0.58 18.70 8.75
C PHE A 136 -0.80 20.18 9.00
N SER A 137 -0.02 21.00 8.29
CA SER A 137 -0.17 22.46 8.28
C SER A 137 0.18 23.03 6.91
N LYS A 138 -0.40 24.19 6.58
CA LYS A 138 -0.08 24.93 5.34
C LYS A 138 1.42 25.26 5.25
N LYS A 139 2.05 25.62 6.39
CA LYS A 139 3.48 25.92 6.47
C LYS A 139 4.33 24.70 6.08
N GLN A 140 4.08 23.55 6.68
CA GLN A 140 4.82 22.33 6.38
C GLN A 140 4.61 21.88 4.92
N PHE A 141 3.39 22.02 4.39
CA PHE A 141 3.12 21.74 2.99
C PHE A 141 3.94 22.64 2.06
N SER A 142 4.01 23.94 2.35
CA SER A 142 4.83 24.89 1.57
C SER A 142 6.32 24.51 1.57
N ILE A 143 6.87 24.12 2.73
CA ILE A 143 8.26 23.64 2.83
C ILE A 143 8.48 22.40 1.96
N ILE A 144 7.57 21.43 2.01
CA ILE A 144 7.64 20.21 1.18
C ILE A 144 7.57 20.56 -0.31
N GLN A 145 6.68 21.46 -0.72
CA GLN A 145 6.53 21.89 -2.11
C GLN A 145 7.77 22.64 -2.61
N SER A 146 8.34 23.53 -1.81
CA SER A 146 9.58 24.24 -2.14
C SER A 146 10.73 23.26 -2.39
N LYS A 147 10.95 22.31 -1.47
CA LYS A 147 11.99 21.28 -1.63
C LYS A 147 11.77 20.40 -2.87
N ARG A 148 10.51 20.03 -3.17
CA ARG A 148 10.17 19.28 -4.40
C ARG A 148 10.41 20.12 -5.65
N GLY A 149 10.10 21.42 -5.61
CA GLY A 149 10.37 22.37 -6.67
C GLY A 149 11.86 22.44 -6.98
N MET A 150 12.70 22.59 -5.95
CA MET A 150 14.16 22.59 -6.08
C MET A 150 14.69 21.31 -6.73
N ASN A 151 14.19 20.14 -6.33
CA ASN A 151 14.60 18.85 -6.91
C ASN A 151 14.17 18.65 -8.38
N ASN A 152 13.29 19.51 -8.89
CA ASN A 152 12.78 19.48 -10.26
C ASN A 152 13.34 20.62 -11.13
N VAL A 153 14.20 21.48 -10.59
CA VAL A 153 14.90 22.50 -11.38
C VAL A 153 15.75 21.81 -12.44
N GLY A 154 15.61 22.23 -13.70
CA GLY A 154 16.33 21.66 -14.84
C GLY A 154 15.74 20.36 -15.42
N LYS A 155 14.68 19.79 -14.84
CA LYS A 155 14.00 18.62 -15.41
C LYS A 155 12.91 19.06 -16.40
N ILE A 156 12.94 18.49 -17.60
CA ILE A 156 11.89 18.67 -18.61
C ILE A 156 10.60 18.05 -18.07
N LYS A 157 9.54 18.85 -17.95
CA LYS A 157 8.22 18.35 -17.54
C LYS A 157 7.65 17.50 -18.68
N ASN A 158 7.36 16.24 -18.40
CA ASN A 158 6.72 15.35 -19.37
C ASN A 158 5.21 15.68 -19.46
N THR A 159 4.84 16.58 -20.38
CA THR A 159 3.46 17.05 -20.61
C THR A 159 2.55 16.01 -21.26
N ASP A 160 3.14 14.97 -21.85
CA ASP A 160 2.50 13.90 -22.62
C ASP A 160 1.46 13.10 -21.79
N THR A 161 1.62 13.06 -20.47
CA THR A 161 0.67 12.39 -19.55
C THR A 161 -0.64 13.17 -19.37
N LYS A 162 -0.59 14.51 -19.39
CA LYS A 162 -1.78 15.36 -19.25
C LYS A 162 -2.62 15.30 -20.53
N GLU A 163 -1.98 15.34 -21.69
CA GLU A 163 -2.65 15.20 -22.98
C GLU A 163 -3.30 13.82 -23.14
N LYS A 164 -2.63 12.74 -22.74
CA LYS A 164 -3.21 11.39 -22.74
C LYS A 164 -4.44 11.28 -21.84
N LEU A 165 -4.43 11.89 -20.66
CA LEU A 165 -5.58 11.94 -19.75
C LEU A 165 -6.75 12.74 -20.33
N GLU A 166 -6.49 13.91 -20.91
CA GLU A 166 -7.53 14.71 -21.57
C GLU A 166 -8.12 13.97 -22.78
N LYS A 167 -7.29 13.27 -23.56
CA LYS A 167 -7.72 12.46 -24.70
C LYS A 167 -8.56 11.26 -24.25
N ALA A 168 -8.20 10.61 -23.15
CA ALA A 168 -8.98 9.52 -22.56
C ALA A 168 -10.33 10.00 -22.00
N LEU A 169 -10.37 11.18 -21.35
CA LEU A 169 -11.60 11.80 -20.86
C LEU A 169 -12.56 12.14 -22.01
N ARG A 170 -12.04 12.61 -23.15
CA ARG A 170 -12.84 12.88 -24.36
C ARG A 170 -13.41 11.62 -25.03
N ILE A 171 -12.85 10.45 -24.75
CA ILE A 171 -13.35 9.17 -25.30
C ILE A 171 -14.46 8.59 -24.39
N LEU A 172 -14.50 8.99 -23.12
CA LEU A 172 -15.46 8.51 -22.12
C LEU A 172 -16.71 9.39 -21.96
N LEU A 173 -16.71 10.60 -22.55
CA LEU A 173 -17.82 11.55 -22.60
C LEU A 173 -18.38 11.61 -24.02
#